data_AF-A0A3D9T1T2-F1
#
_entry.id   AF-A0A3D9T1T2-F1
#
_cell.length_a   1.000
_cell.length_b   1.000
_cell.length_c   1.000
_cell.angle_alpha   90.00
_cell.angle_beta   90.00
_cell.angle_gamma   90.00
#
_symmetry.space_group_name_H-M   'P 1'
#
loop_
_entity.id
_entity.type
_entity.pdbx_description
1 polymer ?
#
loop_
_entity_poly.entity_id
_entity_poly.type
_entity_poly.pdbx_seq_one_letter_code
_entity_poly.pdbx_strand_id
1 'polypeptide(L)' 'MKYAKTIIATVLAAAYAVQAAITDETVTTTEWVGIVLAVLTALGVYVVPNRPTARDEVPGYRR' A
#
# COMPACT_ATOMS: atom_id res chain seq x y z
N MET A 1 13.94 -1.10 -6.09
CA MET A 1 12.65 -1.64 -6.58
C MET A 1 11.65 -0.50 -6.74
N LYS A 2 11.33 -0.08 -7.97
CA LYS A 2 10.54 1.13 -8.25
C LYS A 2 9.08 1.08 -7.75
N TYR A 3 8.54 -0.13 -7.57
CA TYR A 3 7.13 -0.36 -7.21
C TYR A 3 6.95 -1.10 -5.87
N ALA A 4 8.01 -1.23 -5.06
CA ALA A 4 7.91 -2.01 -3.82
C ALA A 4 6.81 -1.48 -2.90
N LYS A 5 6.77 -0.16 -2.68
CA LYS A 5 5.76 0.46 -1.81
C LYS A 5 4.33 0.25 -2.30
N THR A 6 4.10 0.28 -3.61
CA THR A 6 2.76 0.15 -4.20
C THR A 6 2.28 -1.28 -4.18
N ILE A 7 3.18 -2.23 -4.46
CA ILE A 7 2.89 -3.66 -4.35
C ILE A 7 2.52 -4.00 -2.90
N ILE A 8 3.33 -3.53 -1.93
CA ILE A 8 3.04 -3.76 -0.50
C ILE A 8 1.70 -3.16 -0.10
N ALA A 9 1.44 -1.89 -0.46
CA ALA A 9 0.18 -1.24 -0.12
C ALA A 9 -1.04 -1.96 -0.73
N THR A 10 -0.92 -2.45 -1.97
CA THR A 10 -1.99 -3.21 -2.63
C THR A 10 -2.23 -4.55 -1.96
N VAL A 11 -1.18 -5.27 -1.60
CA VAL A 11 -1.29 -6.56 -0.88
C VAL A 11 -1.95 -6.36 0.47
N LEU A 12 -1.59 -5.31 1.21
CA LEU A 12 -2.22 -4.99 2.50
C LEU A 12 -3.70 -4.64 2.35
N ALA A 13 -4.07 -3.86 1.33
CA ALA A 13 -5.47 -3.57 1.04
C ALA A 13 -6.28 -4.83 0.71
N ALA A 14 -5.71 -5.74 -0.09
CA ALA A 14 -6.34 -7.01 -0.40
C ALA A 14 -6.48 -7.91 0.84
N ALA A 15 -5.43 -7.98 1.68
CA ALA A 15 -5.45 -8.76 2.92
C ALA A 15 -6.54 -8.26 3.88
N TYR A 16 -6.73 -6.95 3.99
CA TYR A 16 -7.81 -6.37 4.81
C TYR A 16 -9.20 -6.78 4.31
N ALA A 17 -9.44 -6.74 3.00
CA ALA A 17 -10.72 -7.17 2.43
C ALA A 17 -10.99 -8.67 2.66
N VAL A 18 -9.95 -9.50 2.52
CA VAL A 18 -10.04 -10.94 2.79
C VAL A 18 -10.30 -11.21 4.28
N GLN A 19 -9.66 -10.47 5.18
CA GLN A 19 -9.88 -10.60 6.63
C GLN A 19 -11.34 -10.36 6.99
N ALA A 20 -11.97 -9.30 6.46
CA ALA A 20 -13.38 -9.00 6.68
C ALA A 20 -14.26 -10.19 6.25
N ALA A 21 -14.04 -10.73 5.05
CA ALA A 21 -14.83 -11.85 4.52
C ALA A 21 -14.69 -13.17 5.32
N ILE A 22 -13.52 -13.43 5.92
CA ILE A 22 -13.27 -14.68 6.67
C ILE A 22 -13.85 -14.63 8.08
N THR A 23 -14.04 -13.44 8.67
CA THR A 23 -14.33 -13.32 10.11
C THR A 23 -15.76 -13.70 10.46
N ASP A 24 -16.73 -13.23 9.68
CA ASP A 24 -18.17 -13.40 9.98
C ASP A 24 -19.02 -13.77 8.76
N GLU A 25 -18.38 -14.10 7.62
CA GLU A 25 -19.02 -14.39 6.32
C GLU A 25 -19.89 -13.26 5.75
N THR A 26 -19.95 -12.09 6.39
CA THR A 26 -20.82 -10.98 6.01
C THR A 26 -20.08 -9.64 6.06
N VAL A 27 -19.79 -9.04 4.91
CA VAL A 27 -19.18 -7.70 4.89
C VAL A 27 -20.20 -6.64 5.28
N THR A 28 -20.08 -6.13 6.51
CA THR A 28 -20.90 -5.05 7.07
C THR A 28 -20.61 -3.71 6.38
N THR A 29 -21.53 -2.74 6.53
CA THR A 29 -21.35 -1.37 5.99
C THR A 29 -20.05 -0.73 6.49
N THR A 30 -19.67 -0.99 7.75
CA THR A 30 -18.44 -0.45 8.34
C THR A 30 -17.20 -1.05 7.67
N GLU A 31 -17.20 -2.35 7.38
CA GLU A 31 -16.07 -3.01 6.70
C GLU A 31 -15.96 -2.58 5.24
N TRP A 32 -17.08 -2.34 4.56
CA TRP A 32 -17.06 -1.74 3.22
C TRP A 32 -16.35 -0.39 3.21
N VAL A 33 -16.63 0.48 4.19
CA VAL A 33 -15.93 1.76 4.34
C VAL A 33 -14.43 1.52 4.54
N GLY A 34 -14.05 0.58 5.42
CA GLY A 34 -12.65 0.21 5.64
C GLY A 34 -11.95 -0.28 4.36
N ILE A 35 -12.60 -1.14 3.58
CA ILE A 35 -12.06 -1.68 2.33
C ILE A 35 -11.84 -0.56 1.31
N VAL A 36 -12.82 0.34 1.15
CA VAL A 36 -12.70 1.49 0.26
C VAL A 36 -11.52 2.39 0.68
N LEU A 37 -11.39 2.68 1.97
CA LEU A 37 -10.27 3.48 2.48
C LEU A 37 -8.92 2.79 2.27
N ALA A 38 -8.84 1.46 2.43
CA ALA A 38 -7.64 0.69 2.18
C ALA A 38 -7.22 0.76 0.70
N VAL A 39 -8.19 0.63 -0.23
CA VAL A 39 -7.96 0.80 -1.67
C VAL A 39 -7.50 2.22 -2.00
N LEU A 40 -8.18 3.25 -1.46
CA LEU A 40 -7.78 4.65 -1.66
C LEU A 40 -6.38 4.93 -1.12
N THR A 41 -6.00 4.30 -0.01
CA THR A 41 -4.64 4.38 0.54
C THR A 41 -3.62 3.78 -0.42
N ALA A 42 -3.89 2.59 -0.98
CA ALA A 42 -3.01 1.96 -1.96
C ALA A 42 -2.85 2.82 -3.23
N LEU A 43 -3.94 3.42 -3.71
CA LEU A 43 -3.92 4.37 -4.82
C LEU A 43 -3.11 5.63 -4.47
N GLY A 44 -3.27 6.18 -3.27
CA GLY A 44 -2.48 7.30 -2.80
C GLY A 44 -0.97 6.99 -2.80
N VAL A 45 -0.57 5.81 -2.33
CA VAL A 45 0.83 5.37 -2.35
C VAL A 45 1.37 5.24 -3.78
N TYR A 46 0.52 4.87 -4.75
CA TYR A 46 0.89 4.81 -6.16
C TYR A 46 1.10 6.19 -6.78
N VAL A 47 0.23 7.14 -6.47
CA VAL A 47 0.33 8.51 -6.99
C VAL A 47 1.54 9.24 -6.42
N VAL A 48 1.90 9.01 -5.16
CA VAL A 48 3.02 9.72 -4.52
C VAL A 48 4.35 9.32 -5.19
N PRO A 49 5.15 10.27 -5.71
CA PRO A 49 6.45 9.96 -6.30
C PRO A 49 7.45 9.45 -5.25
N ASN A 50 8.30 8.49 -5.63
CA ASN A 50 9.44 8.10 -4.80
C ASN A 50 10.57 9.10 -5.04
N ARG A 51 10.83 10.02 -4.11
CA ARG A 51 11.96 10.94 -4.22
C ARG A 51 13.27 10.16 -4.06
N PRO A 52 14.33 10.49 -4.83
CA PRO A 52 15.66 9.97 -4.57
C PRO A 52 16.06 10.28 -3.13
N THR A 53 16.66 9.31 -2.45
CA THR A 53 17.24 9.56 -1.14
C THR A 53 18.61 10.21 -1.32
N ALA A 54 19.10 10.99 -0.34
CA ALA A 54 20.45 11.58 -0.38
C ALA A 54 21.57 10.54 -0.62
N ARG A 55 21.29 9.26 -0.34
CA ARG A 55 22.15 8.11 -0.64
C ARG A 55 22.33 7.86 -2.15
N ASP A 56 21.40 8.32 -2.98
CA ASP A 56 21.41 8.22 -4.44
C ASP A 56 22.07 9.44 -5.11
N GLU A 57 22.23 10.54 -4.37
CA GLU A 57 22.77 11.81 -4.88
C GLU A 57 24.28 11.97 -4.71
N VAL A 58 24.96 11.15 -3.89
CA VAL A 58 26.41 11.25 -3.68
C VAL A 58 27.16 10.53 -4.80
N PRO A 59 27.80 11.25 -5.75
CA PRO A 59 28.63 10.62 -6.77
C PRO A 59 29.95 10.21 -6.11
N GLY A 60 30.20 8.90 -5.97
CA GLY A 60 31.53 8.39 -5.61
C GLY A 60 31.71 7.77 -4.22
N TYR A 61 30.67 7.36 -3.50
CA TYR A 61 30.87 6.50 -2.32
C TYR A 61 31.20 5.05 -2.73
N ARG A 62 32.46 4.82 -3.07
CA ARG A 62 33.04 3.48 -3.32
C ARG A 62 33.30 2.83 -1.95
N ARG A 63 32.70 1.66 -1.70
CA ARG A 63 33.11 0.77 -0.61
C ARG A 63 34.40 0.04 -0.97
#